data_AF-A0A2H5ZD02-F1
#
_entry.id   AF-A0A2H5ZD02-F1
#
_cell.length_a   1.000
_cell.length_b   1.000
_cell.length_c   1.000
_cell.angle_alpha   90.00
_cell.angle_beta   90.00
_cell.angle_gamma   90.00
#
_symmetry.space_group_name_H-M   'P 1'
#
loop_
_entity.id
_entity.type
_entity.pdbx_description
1 polymer ?
#
loop_
_entity_poly.entity_id
_entity_poly.type
_entity_poly.pdbx_seq_one_letter_code
_entity_poly.pdbx_strand_id
1 'polypeptide(L)'
;MQRGWSEYGGFPRMGGGPAPAEAHGWTVLLAVAVLLLSGALVVWQVTAPPTAERLIRAAVAAAVDPAAYVADRGDDLRAMAAEAEVVRPPGFAVPVALTAPEVAGASDDELAHLLLVRAADAVVVHGPKAFDPEGQASYSRFSRAGLLAWFIDVLRDERLHRWAGVAAFALAAATALLAAATAARAAPTRRLALVGWGFVAGTLPGAVFFGAIAFWLGRAGSDPFSRMLASIAADVFEIGRNDCLAILAGGAALVAVNRALVWAAARGGPAAESDLSESTERSSPADFGREGDAVNDP
;
A
#
# COMPACT_ATOMS: atom_id res chain seq x y z
N MET A 1 -36.92 13.72 65.74
CA MET A 1 -35.48 13.81 65.48
C MET A 1 -35.23 13.51 64.01
N GLN A 2 -35.21 14.56 63.19
CA GLN A 2 -34.83 14.53 61.78
C GLN A 2 -33.30 14.63 61.69
N ARG A 3 -32.64 13.68 61.03
CA ARG A 3 -31.23 13.83 60.61
C ARG A 3 -31.21 14.08 59.11
N GLY A 4 -30.69 15.26 58.76
CA GLY A 4 -30.62 15.78 57.41
C GLY A 4 -29.73 14.93 56.51
N TRP A 5 -30.21 14.72 55.30
CA TRP A 5 -29.42 14.27 54.18
C TRP A 5 -28.66 15.48 53.65
N SER A 6 -27.36 15.54 53.95
CA SER A 6 -26.46 16.52 53.40
C SER A 6 -26.28 16.28 51.90
N GLU A 7 -26.53 17.33 51.14
CA GLU A 7 -26.20 17.51 49.73
C GLU A 7 -24.76 17.05 49.46
N TYR A 8 -24.62 15.88 48.84
CA TYR A 8 -23.36 15.53 48.20
C TYR A 8 -23.20 16.40 46.96
N GLY A 9 -22.17 17.25 47.04
CA GLY A 9 -21.81 18.25 46.05
C GLY A 9 -21.85 17.73 44.63
N GLY A 10 -22.44 18.57 43.77
CA GLY A 10 -22.53 18.33 42.35
C GLY A 10 -21.17 17.98 41.76
N PHE A 11 -21.08 16.79 41.17
CA PHE A 11 -20.05 16.49 40.21
C PHE A 11 -20.05 17.60 39.14
N PRO A 12 -18.90 18.22 38.86
CA PRO A 12 -18.81 19.06 37.68
C PRO A 12 -19.19 18.18 36.49
N ARG A 13 -20.22 18.61 35.73
CA ARG A 13 -20.52 18.08 34.40
C ARG A 13 -19.27 18.25 33.56
N MET A 14 -18.39 17.25 33.59
CA MET A 14 -17.33 17.08 32.61
C MET A 14 -17.99 17.09 31.25
N GLY A 15 -17.48 17.97 30.39
CA GLY A 15 -18.14 18.44 29.19
C GLY A 15 -18.75 17.34 28.34
N GLY A 16 -19.85 17.68 27.66
CA GLY A 16 -20.45 16.88 26.62
C GLY A 16 -19.42 16.56 25.55
N GLY A 17 -18.71 15.44 25.73
CA GLY A 17 -17.94 14.82 24.68
C GLY A 17 -18.91 14.44 23.56
N PRO A 18 -18.48 14.56 22.29
CA PRO A 18 -19.31 14.12 21.17
C PRO A 18 -19.80 12.69 21.41
N ALA A 19 -21.07 12.44 21.12
CA ALA A 19 -21.69 11.14 21.31
C ALA A 19 -20.83 10.04 20.64
N PRO A 20 -20.78 8.82 21.19
CA PRO A 20 -19.94 7.74 20.67
C PRO A 20 -20.19 7.43 19.18
N ALA A 21 -21.34 7.78 18.62
CA ALA A 21 -21.65 7.64 17.20
C ALA A 21 -20.78 8.52 16.28
N GLU A 22 -20.36 9.72 16.70
CA GLU A 22 -19.62 10.65 15.83
C GLU A 22 -18.18 10.21 15.57
N ALA A 23 -17.53 9.56 16.56
CA ALA A 23 -16.14 9.09 16.43
C ALA A 23 -15.98 7.94 15.42
N HIS A 24 -17.03 7.16 15.19
CA HIS A 24 -17.01 6.05 14.24
C HIS A 24 -17.06 6.56 12.79
N GLY A 25 -17.77 7.66 12.52
CA GLY A 25 -17.85 8.25 11.18
C GLY A 25 -16.48 8.65 10.62
N TRP A 26 -15.64 9.29 11.45
CA TRP A 26 -14.27 9.67 11.07
C TRP A 26 -13.38 8.46 10.77
N THR A 27 -13.54 7.38 11.54
CA THR A 27 -12.79 6.14 11.33
C THR A 27 -13.17 5.47 10.01
N VAL A 28 -14.46 5.50 9.65
CA VAL A 28 -14.95 4.99 8.36
C VAL A 28 -14.41 5.82 7.20
N LEU A 29 -14.44 7.16 7.31
CA LEU A 29 -13.87 8.05 6.29
C LEU A 29 -12.36 7.83 6.14
N LEU A 30 -11.64 7.64 7.25
CA LEU A 30 -10.23 7.28 7.24
C LEU A 30 -10.00 5.95 6.50
N ALA A 31 -10.80 4.92 6.78
CA ALA A 31 -10.70 3.63 6.10
C ALA A 31 -10.91 3.75 4.57
N VAL A 32 -11.91 4.52 4.15
CA VAL A 32 -12.14 4.80 2.72
C VAL A 32 -10.95 5.54 2.10
N ALA A 33 -10.42 6.56 2.78
CA ALA A 33 -9.26 7.31 2.30
C ALA A 33 -8.01 6.42 2.17
N VAL A 34 -7.77 5.53 3.14
CA VAL A 34 -6.67 4.56 3.12
C VAL A 34 -6.83 3.57 1.96
N LEU A 35 -8.05 3.09 1.69
CA LEU A 35 -8.32 2.20 0.55
C LEU A 35 -7.98 2.89 -0.78
N LEU A 36 -8.47 4.12 -0.96
CA LEU A 36 -8.20 4.92 -2.16
C LEU A 36 -6.71 5.23 -2.31
N LEU A 37 -6.04 5.60 -1.21
CA LEU A 37 -4.61 5.83 -1.16
C LEU A 37 -3.83 4.59 -1.62
N SER A 38 -4.20 3.41 -1.10
CA SER A 38 -3.58 2.14 -1.47
C SER A 38 -3.71 1.89 -2.98
N GLY A 39 -4.90 2.09 -3.55
CA GLY A 39 -5.10 1.96 -5.00
C GLY A 39 -4.26 2.95 -5.82
N ALA A 40 -4.20 4.21 -5.40
CA ALA A 40 -3.40 5.24 -6.08
C ALA A 40 -1.89 4.94 -6.02
N LEU A 41 -1.39 4.45 -4.87
CA LEU A 41 0.00 4.04 -4.70
C LEU A 41 0.37 2.89 -5.64
N VAL A 42 -0.49 1.87 -5.74
CA VAL A 42 -0.25 0.74 -6.64
C VAL A 42 -0.14 1.20 -8.09
N VAL A 43 -1.08 2.03 -8.57
CA VAL A 43 -1.02 2.56 -9.93
C VAL A 43 0.25 3.38 -10.14
N TRP A 44 0.61 4.23 -9.17
CA TRP A 44 1.81 5.07 -9.25
C TRP A 44 3.11 4.23 -9.30
N GLN A 45 3.20 3.16 -8.51
CA GLN A 45 4.36 2.27 -8.49
C GLN A 45 4.47 1.39 -9.74
N VAL A 46 3.34 0.87 -10.23
CA VAL A 46 3.30 0.01 -11.43
C VAL A 46 3.67 0.80 -12.68
N THR A 47 3.26 2.07 -12.74
CA THR A 47 3.58 2.99 -13.85
C THR A 47 4.95 3.68 -13.69
N ALA A 48 5.72 3.38 -12.63
CA ALA A 48 7.05 3.95 -12.47
C ALA A 48 7.98 3.43 -13.58
N PRO A 49 8.83 4.27 -14.20
CA PRO A 49 9.65 3.89 -15.36
C PRO A 49 10.40 2.55 -15.25
N PRO A 50 11.16 2.27 -14.17
CA PRO A 50 11.91 1.01 -14.07
C PRO A 50 10.99 -0.22 -13.90
N THR A 51 9.80 -0.05 -13.32
CA THR A 51 8.82 -1.12 -13.18
C THR A 51 8.07 -1.34 -14.49
N ALA A 52 7.62 -0.27 -15.13
CA ALA A 52 6.95 -0.30 -16.43
C ALA A 52 7.83 -0.96 -17.49
N GLU A 53 9.11 -0.57 -17.61
CA GLU A 53 10.05 -1.16 -18.56
C GLU A 53 10.26 -2.66 -18.31
N ARG A 54 10.42 -3.08 -17.05
CA ARG A 54 10.55 -4.50 -16.69
C ARG A 54 9.31 -5.30 -17.09
N LEU A 55 8.12 -4.77 -16.81
CA LEU A 55 6.85 -5.41 -17.15
C LEU A 55 6.63 -5.48 -18.67
N ILE A 56 6.99 -4.42 -19.40
CA ILE A 56 6.93 -4.40 -20.88
C ILE A 56 7.90 -5.42 -21.46
N ARG A 57 9.15 -5.48 -20.99
CA ARG A 57 10.14 -6.47 -21.44
C ARG A 57 9.64 -7.90 -21.25
N ALA A 58 9.08 -8.21 -20.08
CA ALA A 58 8.51 -9.52 -19.82
C ALA A 58 7.29 -9.81 -20.72
N ALA A 59 6.45 -8.81 -20.95
CA ALA A 59 5.29 -8.90 -21.85
C ALA A 59 5.69 -9.16 -23.31
N VAL A 60 6.77 -8.53 -23.78
CA VAL A 60 7.34 -8.78 -25.12
C VAL A 60 7.97 -10.16 -25.21
N ALA A 61 8.69 -10.61 -24.18
CA ALA A 61 9.23 -11.97 -24.10
C ALA A 61 8.14 -13.05 -24.14
N ALA A 62 6.94 -12.74 -23.62
CA ALA A 62 5.80 -13.63 -23.74
C ALA A 62 5.25 -13.64 -25.16
N ALA A 63 5.14 -12.47 -25.79
CA ALA A 63 4.51 -12.32 -27.11
C ALA A 63 5.40 -12.81 -28.27
N VAL A 64 6.71 -12.69 -28.13
CA VAL A 64 7.69 -13.01 -29.15
C VAL A 64 8.51 -14.18 -28.63
N ASP A 65 8.60 -15.27 -29.39
CA ASP A 65 9.45 -16.42 -29.07
C ASP A 65 10.78 -16.30 -29.86
N PRO A 66 11.76 -15.53 -29.36
CA PRO A 66 13.02 -15.31 -30.06
C PRO A 66 13.86 -16.59 -30.13
N ALA A 67 13.73 -17.49 -29.16
CA ALA A 67 14.49 -18.74 -29.14
C ALA A 67 14.01 -19.67 -30.25
N ALA A 68 12.70 -19.84 -30.43
CA ALA A 68 12.15 -20.60 -31.55
C ALA A 68 12.51 -19.97 -32.90
N TYR A 69 12.48 -18.64 -33.00
CA TYR A 69 12.87 -17.95 -34.23
C TYR A 69 14.35 -18.15 -34.58
N VAL A 70 15.26 -18.04 -33.60
CA VAL A 70 16.70 -18.26 -33.82
C VAL A 70 17.00 -19.72 -34.12
N ALA A 71 16.29 -20.67 -33.50
CA ALA A 71 16.45 -22.08 -33.82
C ALA A 71 16.06 -22.40 -35.28
N ASP A 72 15.10 -21.68 -35.86
CA ASP A 72 14.66 -21.86 -37.25
C ASP A 72 15.49 -21.05 -38.26
N ARG A 73 15.92 -19.84 -37.91
CA ARG A 73 16.49 -18.83 -38.84
C ARG A 73 17.88 -18.32 -38.46
N GLY A 74 18.49 -18.82 -37.39
CA GLY A 74 19.74 -18.28 -36.83
C GLY A 74 20.89 -18.28 -37.83
N ASP A 75 21.05 -19.37 -38.57
CA ASP A 75 22.09 -19.48 -39.60
C ASP A 75 21.83 -18.56 -40.79
N ASP A 76 20.57 -18.37 -41.18
CA ASP A 76 20.19 -17.40 -42.22
C ASP A 76 20.55 -15.97 -41.79
N LEU A 77 20.31 -15.61 -40.52
CA LEU A 77 20.69 -14.30 -39.99
C LEU A 77 22.21 -14.09 -40.02
N ARG A 78 23.00 -15.11 -39.70
CA ARG A 78 24.47 -15.05 -39.79
C ARG A 78 24.95 -14.94 -41.23
N ALA A 79 24.31 -15.63 -42.16
CA ALA A 79 24.59 -15.49 -43.58
C ALA A 79 24.29 -14.06 -44.07
N MET A 80 23.15 -13.48 -43.67
CA MET A 80 22.82 -12.08 -43.96
C MET A 80 23.82 -11.09 -43.36
N ALA A 81 24.36 -11.39 -42.16
CA ALA A 81 25.39 -10.58 -41.51
C ALA A 81 26.72 -10.55 -42.28
N ALA A 82 26.99 -11.56 -43.11
CA ALA A 82 28.19 -11.58 -43.96
C ALA A 82 28.08 -10.62 -45.16
N GLU A 83 26.86 -10.29 -45.59
CA GLU A 83 26.61 -9.50 -46.80
C GLU A 83 26.18 -8.05 -46.52
N ALA A 84 25.68 -7.76 -45.32
CA ALA A 84 25.13 -6.44 -44.96
C ALA A 84 25.68 -5.92 -43.63
N GLU A 85 25.85 -4.60 -43.53
CA GLU A 85 26.28 -3.93 -42.28
C GLU A 85 25.18 -3.96 -41.19
N VAL A 86 23.91 -3.98 -41.62
CA VAL A 86 22.72 -4.03 -40.76
C VAL A 86 21.85 -5.20 -41.17
N VAL A 87 21.57 -6.09 -40.23
CA VAL A 87 20.70 -7.26 -40.41
C VAL A 87 19.32 -6.94 -39.84
N ARG A 88 18.28 -7.15 -40.66
CA ARG A 88 16.88 -7.06 -40.26
C ARG A 88 16.25 -8.44 -40.36
N PRO A 89 15.88 -9.07 -39.22
CA PRO A 89 15.32 -10.41 -39.22
C PRO A 89 14.00 -10.48 -40.00
N PRO A 90 13.94 -11.23 -41.12
CA PRO A 90 12.75 -11.30 -41.95
C PRO A 90 11.64 -12.09 -41.24
N GLY A 91 10.43 -11.52 -41.18
CA GLY A 91 9.27 -12.17 -40.58
C GLY A 91 9.30 -12.27 -39.05
N PHE A 92 10.25 -11.61 -38.38
CA PHE A 92 10.23 -11.47 -36.93
C PHE A 92 9.11 -10.50 -36.51
N ALA A 93 8.47 -10.76 -35.37
CA ALA A 93 7.23 -10.09 -34.96
C ALA A 93 7.38 -8.57 -34.73
N VAL A 94 8.60 -8.09 -34.47
CA VAL A 94 8.91 -6.67 -34.28
C VAL A 94 10.08 -6.32 -35.20
N PRO A 95 10.03 -5.24 -35.99
CA PRO A 95 11.14 -4.86 -36.85
C PRO A 95 12.31 -4.40 -35.97
N VAL A 96 13.35 -5.22 -35.91
CA VAL A 96 14.58 -4.92 -35.17
C VAL A 96 15.75 -4.80 -36.14
N ALA A 97 16.67 -3.90 -35.82
CA ALA A 97 17.93 -3.75 -36.53
C ALA A 97 19.07 -4.25 -35.63
N LEU A 98 19.84 -5.21 -36.14
CA LEU A 98 21.05 -5.72 -35.53
C LEU A 98 22.23 -5.36 -36.41
N THR A 99 23.39 -5.12 -35.82
CA THR A 99 24.62 -4.90 -36.58
C THR A 99 25.24 -6.23 -36.98
N ALA A 100 25.93 -6.27 -38.12
CA ALA A 100 26.67 -7.45 -38.56
C ALA A 100 27.57 -8.10 -37.48
N PRO A 101 28.40 -7.34 -36.72
CA PRO A 101 29.24 -7.94 -35.69
C PRO A 101 28.45 -8.52 -34.51
N GLU A 102 27.29 -7.93 -34.16
CA GLU A 102 26.41 -8.47 -33.11
C GLU A 102 25.84 -9.83 -33.50
N VAL A 103 25.55 -10.05 -34.79
CA VAL A 103 24.96 -11.31 -35.27
C VAL A 103 26.03 -12.37 -35.55
N ALA A 104 27.12 -11.98 -36.21
CA ALA A 104 28.15 -12.93 -36.64
C ALA A 104 28.93 -13.57 -35.47
N GLY A 105 29.09 -12.83 -34.36
CA GLY A 105 29.80 -13.30 -33.18
C GLY A 105 28.93 -13.93 -32.09
N ALA A 106 27.60 -13.86 -32.21
CA ALA A 106 26.68 -14.31 -31.18
C ALA A 106 26.33 -15.80 -31.29
N SER A 107 26.33 -16.47 -30.13
CA SER A 107 25.65 -17.75 -29.95
C SER A 107 24.14 -17.61 -30.16
N ASP A 108 23.43 -18.73 -30.36
CA ASP A 108 21.97 -18.71 -30.53
C ASP A 108 21.26 -18.07 -29.33
N ASP A 109 21.73 -18.36 -28.10
CA ASP A 109 21.18 -17.79 -26.87
C ASP A 109 21.41 -16.28 -26.79
N GLU A 110 22.61 -15.81 -27.17
CA GLU A 110 22.92 -14.37 -27.22
C GLU A 110 22.12 -13.66 -28.31
N LEU A 111 21.94 -14.29 -29.47
CA LEU A 111 21.15 -13.73 -30.56
C LEU A 111 19.67 -13.62 -30.17
N ALA A 112 19.12 -14.65 -29.53
CA ALA A 112 17.76 -14.62 -29.00
C ALA A 112 17.60 -13.53 -27.94
N HIS A 113 18.59 -13.36 -27.06
CA HIS A 113 18.60 -12.28 -26.07
C HIS A 113 18.66 -10.89 -26.73
N LEU A 114 19.53 -10.69 -27.72
CA LEU A 114 19.65 -9.42 -28.46
C LEU A 114 18.35 -9.06 -29.18
N LEU A 115 17.72 -10.03 -29.86
CA LEU A 115 16.42 -9.86 -30.51
C LEU A 115 15.36 -9.43 -29.49
N LEU A 116 15.31 -10.09 -28.33
CA LEU A 116 14.37 -9.76 -27.27
C LEU A 116 14.58 -8.34 -26.73
N VAL A 117 15.82 -7.97 -26.43
CA VAL A 117 16.16 -6.64 -25.90
C VAL A 117 15.76 -5.57 -26.91
N ARG A 118 16.15 -5.72 -28.19
CA ARG A 118 15.82 -4.74 -29.24
C ARG A 118 14.32 -4.66 -29.52
N ALA A 119 13.61 -5.79 -29.50
CA ALA A 119 12.16 -5.81 -29.65
C ALA A 119 11.47 -5.11 -28.48
N ALA A 120 11.92 -5.37 -27.25
CA ALA A 120 11.36 -4.72 -26.07
C ALA A 120 11.63 -3.22 -26.07
N ASP A 121 12.83 -2.79 -26.43
CA ASP A 121 13.15 -1.36 -26.56
C ASP A 121 12.29 -0.68 -27.64
N ALA A 122 12.07 -1.34 -28.78
CA ALA A 122 11.17 -0.83 -29.82
C ALA A 122 9.73 -0.69 -29.30
N VAL A 123 9.23 -1.64 -28.50
CA VAL A 123 7.89 -1.58 -27.88
C VAL A 123 7.83 -0.50 -26.77
N VAL A 124 8.91 -0.28 -26.02
CA VAL A 124 8.99 0.82 -25.04
C VAL A 124 8.95 2.18 -25.73
N VAL A 125 9.55 2.33 -26.91
CA VAL A 125 9.60 3.61 -27.65
C VAL A 125 8.37 3.84 -28.53
N HIS A 126 7.90 2.81 -29.23
CA HIS A 126 6.81 2.92 -30.22
C HIS A 126 5.48 2.36 -29.74
N GLY A 127 5.46 1.67 -28.60
CA GLY A 127 4.26 1.07 -28.03
C GLY A 127 3.80 -0.16 -28.79
N PRO A 128 2.49 -0.47 -28.72
CA PRO A 128 1.91 -1.61 -29.44
C PRO A 128 2.08 -1.54 -30.95
N LYS A 129 2.30 -0.34 -31.51
CA LYS A 129 2.59 -0.13 -32.94
C LYS A 129 3.92 -0.75 -33.38
N ALA A 130 4.81 -1.10 -32.45
CA ALA A 130 6.04 -1.82 -32.79
C ALA A 130 5.75 -3.22 -33.38
N PHE A 131 4.62 -3.84 -33.03
CA PHE A 131 4.23 -5.15 -33.57
C PHE A 131 3.58 -5.06 -34.96
N ASP A 132 3.11 -3.87 -35.35
CA ASP A 132 2.50 -3.63 -36.65
C ASP A 132 2.79 -2.18 -37.10
N PRO A 133 3.97 -1.95 -37.69
CA PRO A 133 4.39 -0.63 -38.14
C PRO A 133 3.51 -0.10 -39.29
N GLU A 134 2.90 -1.00 -40.06
CA GLU A 134 2.08 -0.70 -41.22
C GLU A 134 0.62 -0.41 -40.86
N GLY A 135 0.20 -0.75 -39.63
CA GLY A 135 -1.11 -0.43 -39.07
C GLY A 135 -2.27 -1.20 -39.71
N GLN A 136 -2.01 -2.38 -40.26
CA GLN A 136 -3.01 -3.21 -40.93
C GLN A 136 -3.79 -4.14 -39.98
N ALA A 137 -3.29 -4.37 -38.76
CA ALA A 137 -3.89 -5.24 -37.78
C ALA A 137 -4.84 -4.47 -36.84
N SER A 138 -6.15 -4.70 -36.97
CA SER A 138 -7.13 -4.26 -35.98
C SER A 138 -7.25 -5.29 -34.86
N TYR A 139 -6.80 -4.95 -33.66
CA TYR A 139 -6.95 -5.83 -32.49
C TYR A 139 -8.29 -5.59 -31.78
N SER A 140 -9.05 -6.65 -31.54
CA SER A 140 -10.21 -6.57 -30.63
C SER A 140 -9.72 -6.30 -29.20
N ARG A 141 -10.40 -5.38 -28.48
CA ARG A 141 -10.05 -4.98 -27.09
C ARG A 141 -10.05 -6.13 -26.09
N PHE A 142 -10.74 -7.23 -26.41
CA PHE A 142 -10.82 -8.43 -25.56
C PHE A 142 -9.95 -9.59 -26.09
N SER A 143 -9.18 -9.38 -27.15
CA SER A 143 -8.17 -10.34 -27.60
C SER A 143 -6.91 -10.26 -26.73
N ARG A 144 -6.10 -11.33 -26.70
CA ARG A 144 -4.81 -11.36 -25.99
C ARG A 144 -3.90 -10.21 -26.44
N ALA A 145 -3.84 -9.97 -27.75
CA ALA A 145 -3.07 -8.88 -28.34
C ALA A 145 -3.64 -7.49 -27.97
N GLY A 146 -4.96 -7.34 -27.94
CA GLY A 146 -5.61 -6.10 -27.50
C GLY A 146 -5.39 -5.79 -26.01
N LEU A 147 -5.43 -6.81 -25.15
CA LEU A 147 -5.14 -6.66 -23.72
C LEU A 147 -3.68 -6.31 -23.48
N LEU A 148 -2.76 -6.94 -24.22
CA LEU A 148 -1.33 -6.63 -24.18
C LEU A 148 -1.06 -5.19 -24.63
N ALA A 149 -1.68 -4.78 -25.74
CA ALA A 149 -1.58 -3.43 -26.25
C ALA A 149 -2.08 -2.40 -25.23
N TRP A 150 -3.27 -2.63 -24.66
CA TRP A 150 -3.82 -1.78 -23.60
C TRP A 150 -2.91 -1.73 -22.37
N PHE A 151 -2.35 -2.86 -21.95
CA PHE A 151 -1.44 -2.92 -20.80
C PHE A 151 -0.16 -2.11 -21.05
N ILE A 152 0.46 -2.27 -22.22
CA ILE A 152 1.63 -1.49 -22.63
C ILE A 152 1.29 0.01 -22.68
N ASP A 153 0.14 0.39 -23.24
CA ASP A 153 -0.29 1.79 -23.30
C ASP A 153 -0.49 2.38 -21.90
N VAL A 154 -1.10 1.64 -20.97
CA VAL A 154 -1.30 2.05 -19.57
C VAL A 154 0.05 2.24 -18.87
N LEU A 155 1.00 1.32 -19.06
CA LEU A 155 2.32 1.41 -18.42
C LEU A 155 3.17 2.56 -18.95
N ARG A 156 2.98 2.94 -20.22
CA ARG A 156 3.72 4.02 -20.88
C ARG A 156 3.07 5.39 -20.68
N ASP A 157 1.85 5.45 -20.14
CA ASP A 157 1.13 6.71 -19.98
C ASP A 157 1.75 7.55 -18.84
N GLU A 158 2.66 8.46 -19.23
CA GLU A 158 3.27 9.43 -18.31
C GLU A 158 2.23 10.33 -17.62
N ARG A 159 1.09 10.60 -18.27
CA ARG A 159 0.02 11.39 -17.66
C ARG A 159 -0.62 10.57 -16.55
N LEU A 160 -0.90 9.29 -16.79
CA LEU A 160 -1.43 8.40 -15.76
C LEU A 160 -0.48 8.31 -14.57
N HIS A 161 0.82 8.11 -14.79
CA HIS A 161 1.82 8.09 -13.71
C HIS A 161 1.79 9.40 -12.89
N ARG A 162 1.80 10.55 -13.59
CA ARG A 162 1.78 11.86 -12.94
C ARG A 162 0.51 12.09 -12.15
N TRP A 163 -0.66 11.78 -12.72
CA TRP A 163 -1.95 11.94 -12.05
C TRP A 163 -2.11 10.95 -10.89
N ALA A 164 -1.61 9.73 -11.00
CA ALA A 164 -1.57 8.77 -9.91
C ALA A 164 -0.68 9.27 -8.77
N GLY A 165 0.48 9.86 -9.07
CA GLY A 165 1.34 10.49 -8.07
C GLY A 165 0.67 11.68 -7.36
N VAL A 166 0.01 12.57 -8.12
CA VAL A 166 -0.76 13.68 -7.55
C VAL A 166 -1.91 13.17 -6.68
N ALA A 167 -2.66 12.17 -7.15
CA ALA A 167 -3.74 11.55 -6.40
C ALA A 167 -3.23 10.88 -5.11
N ALA A 168 -2.12 10.12 -5.18
CA ALA A 168 -1.50 9.48 -4.02
C ALA A 168 -1.05 10.52 -3.00
N PHE A 169 -0.42 11.62 -3.43
CA PHE A 169 -0.03 12.70 -2.53
C PHE A 169 -1.23 13.40 -1.88
N ALA A 170 -2.25 13.73 -2.66
CA ALA A 170 -3.48 14.36 -2.15
C ALA A 170 -4.22 13.43 -1.17
N LEU A 171 -4.31 12.14 -1.48
CA LEU A 171 -4.92 11.13 -0.62
C LEU A 171 -4.08 10.86 0.64
N ALA A 172 -2.75 10.93 0.56
CA ALA A 172 -1.88 10.82 1.71
C ALA A 172 -2.09 12.00 2.67
N ALA A 173 -2.16 13.24 2.14
CA ALA A 173 -2.48 14.42 2.93
C ALA A 173 -3.88 14.33 3.55
N ALA A 174 -4.90 13.92 2.78
CA ALA A 174 -6.25 13.72 3.29
C ALA A 174 -6.30 12.62 4.38
N THR A 175 -5.59 11.51 4.18
CA THR A 175 -5.47 10.42 5.16
C THR A 175 -4.82 10.91 6.45
N ALA A 176 -3.76 11.70 6.36
CA ALA A 176 -3.10 12.29 7.52
C ALA A 176 -4.03 13.24 8.29
N LEU A 177 -4.77 14.11 7.59
CA LEU A 177 -5.76 15.00 8.18
C LEU A 177 -6.90 14.22 8.84
N LEU A 178 -7.41 13.17 8.21
CA LEU A 178 -8.45 12.30 8.76
C LEU A 178 -7.95 11.49 9.95
N ALA A 179 -6.70 11.03 9.94
CA ALA A 179 -6.09 10.36 11.09
C ALA A 179 -5.95 11.34 12.27
N ALA A 180 -5.51 12.57 12.03
CA ALA A 180 -5.44 13.62 13.04
C ALA A 180 -6.83 13.98 13.59
N ALA A 181 -7.83 14.14 12.72
CA ALA A 181 -9.22 14.40 13.12
C ALA A 181 -9.79 13.25 13.96
N THR A 182 -9.56 11.99 13.53
CA THR A 182 -9.98 10.79 14.26
C THR A 182 -9.33 10.77 15.65
N ALA A 183 -8.03 11.03 15.76
CA ALA A 183 -7.31 11.08 17.02
C ALA A 183 -7.81 12.23 17.93
N ALA A 184 -8.07 13.41 17.38
CA ALA A 184 -8.52 14.58 18.12
C ALA A 184 -9.93 14.40 18.71
N ARG A 185 -10.82 13.70 18.00
CA ARG A 185 -12.20 13.44 18.43
C ARG A 185 -12.35 12.20 19.31
N ALA A 186 -11.36 11.32 19.33
CA ALA A 186 -11.37 10.11 20.12
C ALA A 186 -10.98 10.37 21.59
N ALA A 187 -11.60 9.59 22.49
CA ALA A 187 -11.20 9.53 23.89
C ALA A 187 -9.71 9.16 24.00
N PRO A 188 -8.93 9.75 24.94
CA PRO A 188 -7.48 9.56 25.03
C PRO A 188 -7.03 8.09 25.01
N THR A 189 -7.78 7.21 25.66
CA THR A 189 -7.51 5.76 25.76
C THR A 189 -7.80 4.97 24.49
N ARG A 190 -8.43 5.58 23.48
CA ARG A 190 -8.86 4.93 22.22
C ARG A 190 -8.30 5.59 20.95
N ARG A 191 -7.55 6.70 21.06
CA ARG A 191 -7.09 7.49 19.90
C ARG A 191 -6.29 6.65 18.91
N LEU A 192 -5.26 5.96 19.39
CA LEU A 192 -4.39 5.15 18.55
C LEU A 192 -5.11 3.90 18.04
N ALA A 193 -5.99 3.30 18.84
CA ALA A 193 -6.79 2.16 18.40
C ALA A 193 -7.73 2.52 17.24
N LEU A 194 -8.45 3.64 17.31
CA LEU A 194 -9.37 4.05 16.24
C LEU A 194 -8.65 4.41 14.95
N VAL A 195 -7.53 5.13 15.03
CA VAL A 195 -6.67 5.39 13.86
C VAL A 195 -6.17 4.07 13.26
N GLY A 196 -5.62 3.19 14.09
CA GLY A 196 -5.13 1.88 13.66
C GLY A 196 -6.21 1.03 13.01
N TRP A 197 -7.43 1.01 13.55
CA TRP A 197 -8.58 0.33 12.93
C TRP A 197 -8.99 0.95 11.60
N GLY A 198 -8.88 2.27 11.43
CA GLY A 198 -9.09 2.91 10.14
C GLY A 198 -8.12 2.39 9.07
N PHE A 199 -6.83 2.29 9.40
CA PHE A 199 -5.83 1.70 8.50
C PHE A 199 -6.10 0.23 8.21
N VAL A 200 -6.36 -0.59 9.25
CA VAL A 200 -6.64 -2.02 9.07
C VAL A 200 -7.88 -2.24 8.21
N ALA A 201 -9.00 -1.58 8.53
CA ALA A 201 -10.25 -1.74 7.80
C ALA A 201 -10.16 -1.20 6.36
N GLY A 202 -9.42 -0.10 6.14
CA GLY A 202 -9.22 0.47 4.82
C GLY A 202 -8.36 -0.40 3.91
N THR A 203 -7.34 -1.05 4.46
CA THR A 203 -6.39 -1.83 3.65
C THR A 203 -6.76 -3.31 3.52
N LEU A 204 -7.54 -3.87 4.44
CA LEU A 204 -7.91 -5.29 4.42
C LEU A 204 -8.57 -5.73 3.10
N PRO A 205 -9.55 -5.01 2.52
CA PRO A 205 -10.13 -5.39 1.23
C PRO A 205 -9.09 -5.42 0.10
N GLY A 206 -8.17 -4.45 0.09
CA GLY A 206 -7.07 -4.41 -0.87
C GLY A 206 -6.14 -5.62 -0.71
N ALA A 207 -5.68 -5.91 0.51
CA ALA A 207 -4.81 -7.06 0.78
C ALA A 207 -5.45 -8.39 0.33
N VAL A 208 -6.74 -8.57 0.58
CA VAL A 208 -7.51 -9.75 0.14
C VAL A 208 -7.63 -9.78 -1.38
N PHE A 209 -7.97 -8.66 -2.02
CA PHE A 209 -8.11 -8.57 -3.47
C PHE A 209 -6.79 -8.87 -4.20
N PHE A 210 -5.71 -8.15 -3.87
CA PHE A 210 -4.39 -8.34 -4.47
C PHE A 210 -3.84 -9.75 -4.19
N GLY A 211 -4.01 -10.24 -2.95
CA GLY A 211 -3.57 -11.59 -2.56
C GLY A 211 -4.33 -12.69 -3.30
N ALA A 212 -5.66 -12.58 -3.42
CA ALA A 212 -6.48 -13.56 -4.12
C ALA A 212 -6.14 -13.61 -5.61
N ILE A 213 -5.98 -12.46 -6.27
CA ILE A 213 -5.64 -12.42 -7.69
C ILE A 213 -4.25 -12.99 -7.94
N ALA A 214 -3.23 -12.59 -7.17
CA ALA A 214 -1.89 -13.15 -7.29
C ALA A 214 -1.88 -14.69 -7.09
N PHE A 215 -2.67 -15.19 -6.12
CA PHE A 215 -2.81 -16.63 -5.87
C PHE A 215 -3.44 -17.39 -7.04
N TRP A 216 -4.50 -16.84 -7.63
CA TRP A 216 -5.18 -17.46 -8.78
C TRP A 216 -4.34 -17.39 -10.05
N LEU A 217 -3.66 -16.26 -10.30
CA LEU A 217 -2.75 -16.10 -11.43
C LEU A 217 -1.56 -17.06 -11.34
N GLY A 218 -0.98 -17.26 -10.16
CA GLY A 218 0.07 -18.27 -9.95
C GLY A 218 -0.37 -19.71 -10.26
N ARG A 219 -1.67 -19.95 -10.44
CA ARG A 219 -2.26 -21.25 -10.83
C ARG A 219 -2.87 -21.25 -12.23
N ALA A 220 -2.85 -20.13 -12.94
CA ALA A 220 -3.50 -19.99 -14.24
C ALA A 220 -2.57 -20.42 -15.39
N GLY A 221 -3.15 -21.09 -16.38
CA GLY A 221 -2.52 -21.39 -17.67
C GLY A 221 -2.09 -22.85 -17.86
N SER A 222 -2.63 -23.50 -18.89
CA SER A 222 -2.14 -24.79 -19.39
C SER A 222 -1.02 -24.62 -20.41
N ASP A 223 -1.04 -23.52 -21.17
CA ASP A 223 -0.03 -23.20 -22.18
C ASP A 223 1.10 -22.29 -21.63
N PRO A 224 2.32 -22.35 -22.20
CA PRO A 224 3.47 -21.56 -21.75
C PRO A 224 3.22 -20.04 -21.79
N PHE A 225 2.53 -19.55 -22.81
CA PHE A 225 2.19 -18.12 -22.96
C PHE A 225 1.31 -17.62 -21.83
N SER A 226 0.20 -18.31 -21.55
CA SER A 226 -0.71 -17.93 -20.46
C SER A 226 -0.02 -17.98 -19.09
N ARG A 227 0.88 -18.93 -18.86
CA ARG A 227 1.68 -19.00 -17.61
C ARG A 227 2.60 -17.79 -17.47
N MET A 228 3.24 -17.34 -18.55
CA MET A 228 4.11 -16.16 -18.51
C MET A 228 3.31 -14.86 -18.32
N LEU A 229 2.17 -14.69 -18.99
CA LEU A 229 1.29 -13.55 -18.72
C LEU A 229 0.77 -13.56 -17.28
N ALA A 230 0.43 -14.73 -16.76
CA ALA A 230 -0.03 -14.87 -15.39
C ALA A 230 1.08 -14.56 -14.37
N SER A 231 2.35 -14.90 -14.66
CA SER A 231 3.46 -14.51 -13.80
C SER A 231 3.71 -12.99 -13.81
N ILE A 232 3.66 -12.36 -14.98
CA ILE A 232 3.80 -10.89 -15.09
C ILE A 232 2.68 -10.18 -14.32
N ALA A 233 1.45 -10.64 -14.48
CA ALA A 233 0.34 -10.10 -13.74
C ALA A 233 0.51 -10.37 -12.23
N ALA A 234 0.94 -11.57 -11.82
CA ALA A 234 1.20 -11.88 -10.41
C ALA A 234 2.25 -10.94 -9.80
N ASP A 235 3.32 -10.59 -10.52
CA ASP A 235 4.32 -9.63 -10.08
C ASP A 235 3.70 -8.23 -9.83
N VAL A 236 2.79 -7.79 -10.69
CA VAL A 236 2.05 -6.52 -10.52
C VAL A 236 1.17 -6.56 -9.27
N PHE A 237 0.40 -7.63 -9.09
CA PHE A 237 -0.48 -7.78 -7.92
C PHE A 237 0.32 -8.00 -6.62
N GLU A 238 1.53 -8.54 -6.69
CA GLU A 238 2.42 -8.70 -5.55
C GLU A 238 2.91 -7.36 -5.00
N ILE A 239 3.18 -6.37 -5.87
CA ILE A 239 3.49 -4.99 -5.45
C ILE A 239 2.35 -4.45 -4.58
N GLY A 240 1.10 -4.52 -5.08
CA GLY A 240 -0.06 -4.03 -4.32
C GLY A 240 -0.35 -4.83 -3.06
N ARG A 241 -0.09 -6.14 -3.06
CA ARG A 241 -0.18 -6.97 -1.85
C ARG A 241 0.81 -6.48 -0.79
N ASN A 242 2.07 -6.24 -1.17
CA ASN A 242 3.12 -5.84 -0.22
C ASN A 242 2.86 -4.46 0.39
N ASP A 243 2.40 -3.49 -0.41
CA ASP A 243 1.95 -2.18 0.09
C ASP A 243 0.80 -2.33 1.10
N CYS A 244 -0.20 -3.13 0.76
CA CYS A 244 -1.34 -3.36 1.64
C CYS A 244 -0.92 -4.04 2.94
N LEU A 245 -0.01 -5.02 2.89
CA LEU A 245 0.50 -5.69 4.09
C LEU A 245 1.30 -4.72 4.98
N ALA A 246 2.09 -3.83 4.39
CA ALA A 246 2.85 -2.83 5.13
C ALA A 246 1.91 -1.86 5.88
N ILE A 247 0.89 -1.34 5.21
CA ILE A 247 -0.09 -0.43 5.84
C ILE A 247 -0.91 -1.16 6.91
N LEU A 248 -1.31 -2.41 6.64
CA LEU A 248 -2.05 -3.24 7.61
C LEU A 248 -1.21 -3.53 8.86
N ALA A 249 0.08 -3.85 8.69
CA ALA A 249 1.01 -4.05 9.79
C ALA A 249 1.18 -2.78 10.62
N GLY A 250 1.32 -1.61 9.97
CA GLY A 250 1.37 -0.31 10.63
C GLY A 250 0.10 -0.03 11.45
N GLY A 251 -1.09 -0.26 10.87
CA GLY A 251 -2.36 -0.12 11.57
C GLY A 251 -2.49 -1.07 12.77
N ALA A 252 -2.10 -2.34 12.62
CA ALA A 252 -2.12 -3.32 13.68
C ALA A 252 -1.16 -2.96 14.83
N ALA A 253 0.03 -2.42 14.51
CA ALA A 253 0.98 -1.94 15.50
C ALA A 253 0.39 -0.79 16.34
N LEU A 254 -0.32 0.16 15.73
CA LEU A 254 -1.00 1.24 16.45
C LEU A 254 -2.06 0.70 17.44
N VAL A 255 -2.84 -0.31 17.02
CA VAL A 255 -3.81 -0.98 17.90
C VAL A 255 -3.12 -1.68 19.07
N ALA A 256 -2.02 -2.40 18.81
CA ALA A 256 -1.25 -3.09 19.84
C ALA A 256 -0.64 -2.12 20.86
N VAL A 257 -0.03 -1.03 20.38
CA VAL A 257 0.53 0.05 21.22
C VAL A 257 -0.58 0.69 22.08
N ASN A 258 -1.74 0.98 21.51
CA ASN A 258 -2.86 1.51 22.28
C ASN A 258 -3.24 0.57 23.44
N ARG A 259 -3.32 -0.74 23.18
CA ARG A 259 -3.66 -1.73 24.20
C ARG A 259 -2.59 -1.84 25.28
N ALA A 260 -1.31 -1.82 24.89
CA ALA A 260 -0.19 -1.84 25.83
C ALA A 260 -0.22 -0.60 26.76
N LEU A 261 -0.51 0.59 26.22
CA LEU A 261 -0.61 1.82 27.01
C LEU A 261 -1.80 1.79 27.98
N VAL A 262 -2.98 1.32 27.54
CA VAL A 262 -4.16 1.19 28.40
C VAL A 262 -3.92 0.20 29.53
N TRP A 263 -3.30 -0.93 29.24
CA TRP A 263 -2.91 -1.93 30.25
C TRP A 263 -1.82 -1.38 31.20
N ALA A 264 -0.87 -0.63 30.65
CA ALA A 264 0.08 0.28 31.31
C ALA A 264 -0.56 1.05 32.47
N ALA A 265 -1.49 1.92 32.07
CA ALA A 265 -2.21 2.81 32.96
C ALA A 265 -3.07 2.06 33.99
N ALA A 266 -3.67 0.94 33.61
CA ALA A 266 -4.50 0.14 34.52
C ALA A 266 -3.70 -0.50 35.68
N ARG A 267 -2.39 -0.72 35.50
CA ARG A 267 -1.50 -1.22 36.57
C ARG A 267 -0.81 -0.12 37.37
N GLY A 268 -0.80 1.10 36.85
CA GLY A 268 -0.06 2.23 37.42
C GLY A 268 -0.85 3.07 38.44
N GLY A 269 -2.09 2.72 38.79
CA GLY A 269 -2.90 3.52 39.73
C GLY A 269 -3.61 2.70 40.81
N PRO A 270 -3.85 3.26 42.00
CA PRO A 270 -2.93 3.96 42.89
C PRO A 270 -2.48 3.02 44.04
N ALA A 271 -1.16 2.82 44.19
CA ALA A 271 -0.56 2.18 45.38
C ALA A 271 -0.11 3.21 46.43
N ALA A 272 -0.60 4.46 46.36
CA ALA A 272 -0.06 5.60 47.10
C ALA A 272 -1.12 6.43 47.86
N GLU A 273 -2.28 5.84 48.17
CA GLU A 273 -3.33 6.51 48.96
C GLU A 273 -3.74 5.68 50.20
N SER A 274 -2.82 4.87 50.73
CA SER A 274 -3.03 4.12 51.99
C SER A 274 -2.18 4.60 53.18
N ASP A 275 -1.33 5.63 53.02
CA ASP A 275 -0.35 6.01 54.07
C ASP A 275 -0.51 7.43 54.66
N LEU A 276 -1.53 8.20 54.26
CA LEU A 276 -1.72 9.57 54.77
C LEU A 276 -2.93 9.76 55.68
N SER A 277 -3.77 8.74 55.89
CA SER A 277 -4.87 8.82 56.88
C SER A 277 -4.51 8.29 58.28
N GLU A 278 -3.37 7.61 58.46
CA GLU A 278 -2.98 7.04 59.77
C GLU A 278 -2.10 7.96 60.64
N SER A 279 -1.84 9.21 60.21
CA SER A 279 -0.98 10.15 60.97
C SER A 279 -1.69 11.36 61.57
N THR A 280 -3.02 11.49 61.41
CA THR A 280 -3.78 12.64 62.00
C THR A 280 -4.47 12.30 63.33
N GLU A 281 -4.30 11.09 63.90
CA GLU A 281 -4.99 10.66 65.13
C GLU A 281 -4.08 10.54 66.38
N ARG A 282 -2.91 11.19 66.41
CA ARG A 282 -2.08 11.28 67.64
C ARG A 282 -1.49 12.67 67.86
N SER A 283 -2.35 13.61 68.20
CA SER A 283 -1.97 14.73 69.06
C SER A 283 -3.23 15.38 69.62
N SER A 284 -3.80 14.74 70.64
CA SER A 284 -4.73 15.38 71.58
C SER A 284 -3.92 15.86 72.78
N PRO A 285 -3.63 17.16 72.91
CA PRO A 285 -3.13 17.74 74.16
C PRO A 285 -4.35 18.14 75.01
N ALA A 286 -5.12 17.15 75.46
CA ALA A 286 -6.12 17.33 76.50
C ALA A 286 -5.50 16.94 77.85
N ASP A 287 -4.46 17.66 78.27
CA ASP A 287 -3.99 17.61 79.65
C ASP A 287 -3.20 18.87 80.01
N PHE A 288 -3.91 19.97 80.25
CA PHE A 288 -3.42 21.06 81.10
C PHE A 288 -4.60 21.70 81.85
N GLY A 289 -4.60 21.48 83.16
CA GLY A 289 -4.59 22.62 84.08
C GLY A 289 -5.94 23.26 84.39
N ARG A 290 -6.64 22.60 85.29
CA ARG A 290 -7.60 23.14 86.26
C ARG A 290 -6.96 24.24 87.13
N GLU A 291 -7.53 25.44 87.14
CA GLU A 291 -7.57 26.47 88.22
C GLU A 291 -8.16 27.73 87.57
N GLY A 292 -9.35 28.22 87.92
CA GLY A 292 -9.71 28.73 89.24
C GLY A 292 -9.79 30.26 89.12
N ASP A 293 -10.99 30.82 88.94
CA ASP A 293 -11.48 31.89 89.80
C ASP A 293 -12.84 32.43 89.35
N ALA A 294 -13.72 32.47 90.34
CA ALA A 294 -14.96 33.20 90.33
C ALA A 294 -14.71 34.71 90.37
N VAL A 295 -15.67 35.51 89.92
CA VAL A 295 -16.29 36.63 90.67
C VAL A 295 -17.24 37.41 89.73
N ASN A 296 -18.54 37.32 90.05
CA ASN A 296 -19.64 38.30 90.00
C ASN A 296 -19.40 39.64 89.26
N ASP A 297 -20.24 39.97 88.26
CA ASP A 297 -21.51 40.76 88.33
C ASP A 297 -21.33 42.24 88.73
N PRO A 298 -22.17 43.22 88.27
CA PRO A 298 -23.18 43.23 87.20
C PRO A 298 -22.90 44.22 86.05
#